data_AF-A0A3R7B5Y9-F1
#
_entry.id   AF-A0A3R7B5Y9-F1
#
_cell.length_a   1.000
_cell.length_b   1.000
_cell.length_c   1.000
_cell.angle_alpha   90.00
_cell.angle_beta   90.00
_cell.angle_gamma   90.00
#
_symmetry.space_group_name_H-M   'P 1'
#
loop_
_entity.id
_entity.type
_entity.pdbx_description
1 polymer ?
#
loop_
_entity_poly.entity_id
_entity_poly.type
_entity_poly.pdbx_seq_one_letter_code
_entity_poly.pdbx_strand_id
1 'polypeptide(L)'
;MDDVRSYLMHLEQQLDTLLHRFDIETLRDVHSELGQLPRVIKPTRDVLKSLLASRDLPDTTKAYLRDVHDHLNHILDEIEWQFQMCKSMTEEYRDAKATQTNYVVYVLTIVTTVFLPAQFLTGVYGMNFGISTMVGDWVAYLWLVVAAATFCLLHFVTAPFGRHTSSAWGPTLNNRLGWFVMEVPSLVIMARAWWLFVSDRESNFVWLPFALWTAHYWNRAVVFPLRIKSTPKRMPVVVVAAAIGFNLVNATLNATYLLSTEAMYSSAWLHHPRTLTGLALFLIGMSINVTTDNHLISLRSNGSTGYSIPRGFLFEYVTCANLLGECIEWTGFAIATWNLAGLSFMIWTWANLVPRAASHHAWCVNEFKDYPKNRRRIIPFVY
;
A
#
# COMPACT_ATOMS: atom_id res chain seq x y z
N MET A 1 0.36 40.81 33.40
CA MET A 1 -0.68 40.09 32.64
C MET A 1 -0.60 40.47 31.17
N ASP A 2 -0.57 41.76 30.85
CA ASP A 2 -0.34 42.24 29.47
C ASP A 2 0.99 41.79 28.85
N ASP A 3 2.06 41.69 29.65
CA ASP A 3 3.36 41.18 29.17
C ASP A 3 3.29 39.71 28.74
N VAL A 4 2.60 38.85 29.51
CA VAL A 4 2.46 37.41 29.19
C VAL A 4 1.60 37.23 27.95
N ARG A 5 0.51 38.00 27.85
CA ARG A 5 -0.35 38.02 26.66
C ARG A 5 0.43 38.41 25.41
N SER A 6 1.19 39.50 25.48
CA SER A 6 2.01 40.00 24.37
C SER A 6 3.07 38.98 23.97
N TYR A 7 3.67 38.30 24.95
CA TYR A 7 4.64 37.24 24.72
C TYR A 7 4.02 36.01 24.04
N LEU A 8 2.83 35.58 24.47
CA LEU A 8 2.11 34.47 23.84
C LEU A 8 1.71 34.79 22.40
N MET A 9 1.26 36.01 22.11
CA MET A 9 0.98 36.44 20.74
C MET A 9 2.25 36.44 19.87
N HIS A 10 3.41 36.77 20.45
CA HIS A 10 4.68 36.67 19.74
C HIS A 10 5.05 35.21 19.43
N LEU A 11 4.87 34.31 20.40
CA LEU A 11 5.10 32.88 20.20
C LEU A 11 4.15 32.28 19.14
N GLU A 12 2.88 32.68 19.12
CA GLU A 12 1.90 32.27 18.11
C GLU A 12 2.38 32.69 16.71
N GLN A 13 2.79 33.94 16.55
CA GLN A 13 3.33 34.44 15.28
C GLN A 13 4.63 33.71 14.87
N GLN A 14 5.47 33.31 15.83
CA GLN A 14 6.64 32.49 15.57
C GLN A 14 6.28 31.07 15.13
N LEU A 15 5.23 30.47 15.68
CA LEU A 15 4.74 29.15 15.27
C LEU A 15 4.30 29.18 13.80
N ASP A 16 3.55 30.21 13.40
CA ASP A 16 3.08 30.42 12.02
C ASP A 16 4.23 30.62 11.03
N THR A 17 5.23 31.42 11.40
CA THR A 17 6.29 31.84 10.47
C THR A 17 7.50 30.91 10.45
N LEU A 18 7.82 30.29 11.59
CA LEU A 18 9.08 29.58 11.83
C LEU A 18 8.86 28.23 12.52
N LEU A 19 7.88 27.46 12.06
CA LEU A 19 7.48 26.18 12.64
C LEU A 19 8.64 25.20 12.93
N HIS A 20 9.69 25.19 12.09
CA HIS A 20 10.86 24.32 12.27
C HIS A 20 11.82 24.76 13.38
N ARG A 21 11.74 26.01 13.84
CA ARG A 21 12.56 26.56 14.92
C ARG A 21 11.75 26.95 16.15
N PHE A 22 10.45 26.65 16.15
CA PHE A 22 9.60 26.91 17.29
C PHE A 22 10.09 26.11 18.50
N ASP A 23 10.43 26.83 19.56
CA ASP A 23 10.88 26.25 20.81
C ASP A 23 9.69 25.91 21.70
N ILE A 24 9.30 24.64 21.68
CA ILE A 24 8.19 24.14 22.49
C ILE A 24 8.50 24.09 24.00
N GLU A 25 9.78 24.11 24.40
CA GLU A 25 10.14 24.13 25.82
C GLU A 25 9.69 25.42 26.46
N THR A 26 9.97 26.55 25.81
CA THR A 26 9.52 27.87 26.27
C THR A 26 8.00 27.96 26.40
N LEU A 27 7.23 27.43 25.43
CA LEU A 27 5.75 27.39 25.52
C LEU A 27 5.27 26.52 26.69
N ARG A 28 5.93 25.39 26.93
CA ARG A 28 5.60 24.46 28.03
C ARG A 28 5.89 25.11 29.39
N ASP A 29 6.97 25.88 29.50
CA ASP A 29 7.35 26.56 30.73
C ASP A 29 6.32 27.65 31.08
N VAL A 30 5.91 28.47 30.11
CA VAL A 30 4.83 29.46 30.29
C VAL A 30 3.51 28.78 30.70
N HIS A 31 3.14 27.66 30.05
CA HIS A 31 1.95 26.89 30.43
C HIS A 31 2.03 26.36 31.87
N SER A 32 3.21 25.91 32.32
CA SER A 32 3.45 25.45 33.69
C SER A 32 3.32 26.59 34.71
N GLU A 33 3.89 27.76 34.43
CA GLU A 33 3.80 28.95 35.28
C GLU A 33 2.36 29.46 35.40
N LEU A 34 1.65 29.59 34.27
CA LEU A 34 0.23 29.97 34.24
C LEU A 34 -0.64 29.02 35.05
N GLY A 35 -0.36 27.71 35.03
CA GLY A 35 -1.09 26.71 35.80
C GLY A 35 -0.95 26.86 37.32
N GLN A 36 0.08 27.58 37.81
CA GLN A 36 0.29 27.82 39.24
C GLN A 36 -0.48 29.03 39.76
N LEU A 37 -0.71 30.05 38.94
CA LEU A 37 -1.35 31.31 39.35
C LEU A 37 -2.77 31.14 39.95
N PRO A 38 -3.67 30.31 39.36
CA PRO A 38 -5.01 30.11 39.93
C PRO A 38 -4.99 29.53 41.34
N ARG A 39 -3.95 28.78 41.73
CA ARG A 39 -3.83 28.19 43.07
C ARG A 39 -3.66 29.23 44.17
N VAL A 40 -3.14 30.42 43.82
CA VAL A 40 -2.94 31.54 44.75
C VAL A 40 -4.12 32.51 44.69
N ILE A 41 -4.65 32.75 43.50
CA ILE A 41 -5.67 33.77 43.26
C ILE A 41 -7.07 33.30 43.67
N LYS A 42 -7.43 32.03 43.40
CA LYS A 42 -8.76 31.49 43.74
C LYS A 42 -9.05 31.55 45.25
N PRO A 43 -8.15 31.10 46.15
CA PRO A 43 -8.39 31.22 47.60
C PRO A 43 -8.57 32.67 48.06
N THR A 44 -7.78 33.60 47.52
CA THR A 44 -7.86 35.02 47.87
C THR A 44 -9.21 35.61 47.47
N ARG A 45 -9.68 35.31 46.26
CA ARG A 45 -11.02 35.68 45.78
C ARG A 45 -12.12 35.08 46.66
N ASP A 46 -11.99 33.82 47.07
CA ASP A 46 -13.00 33.14 47.89
C ASP A 46 -13.09 33.73 49.31
N VAL A 47 -11.96 34.18 49.88
CA VAL A 47 -11.93 34.95 51.12
C VAL A 47 -12.62 36.30 50.94
N LEU A 48 -12.33 37.05 49.88
CA LEU A 48 -12.99 38.32 49.57
C LEU A 48 -14.51 38.17 49.41
N LYS A 49 -14.94 37.10 48.72
CA LYS A 49 -16.36 36.75 48.59
C LYS A 49 -17.02 36.49 49.94
N SER A 50 -16.31 35.83 50.86
CA SER A 50 -16.79 35.57 52.22
C SER A 50 -16.89 36.85 53.06
N LEU A 51 -15.90 37.76 52.94
CA LEU A 51 -15.91 39.07 53.59
C LEU A 51 -17.06 39.96 53.08
N LEU A 52 -17.31 39.96 51.77
CA LEU A 52 -18.43 40.69 51.15
C LEU A 52 -19.80 40.23 51.67
N ALA A 53 -19.93 38.96 52.05
CA ALA A 53 -21.15 38.39 52.63
C ALA A 53 -21.32 38.70 54.14
N SER A 54 -20.27 39.18 54.82
CA SER A 54 -20.31 39.47 56.25
C SER A 54 -21.20 40.69 56.57
N ARG A 55 -21.84 40.68 57.74
CA ARG A 55 -22.65 41.82 58.23
C ARG A 55 -21.82 42.86 58.99
N ASP A 56 -20.60 42.50 59.38
CA ASP A 56 -19.77 43.31 60.30
C ASP A 56 -18.98 44.42 59.60
N LEU A 57 -19.00 44.46 58.26
CA LEU A 57 -18.27 45.47 57.47
C LEU A 57 -19.20 46.62 57.02
N PRO A 58 -18.72 47.89 57.09
CA PRO A 58 -19.41 49.05 56.53
C PRO A 58 -19.62 48.94 55.02
N ASP A 59 -20.71 49.52 54.51
CA ASP A 59 -21.04 49.49 53.07
C ASP A 59 -19.98 50.15 52.18
N THR A 60 -19.29 51.18 52.69
CA THR A 60 -18.18 51.83 52.00
C THR A 60 -17.01 50.86 51.78
N THR A 61 -16.63 50.09 52.80
CA THR A 61 -15.58 49.06 52.69
C THR A 61 -16.00 47.93 51.75
N LYS A 62 -17.27 47.50 51.80
CA LYS A 62 -17.79 46.47 50.88
C LYS A 62 -17.73 46.92 49.41
N ALA A 63 -17.94 48.20 49.11
CA ALA A 63 -17.80 48.72 47.76
C ALA A 63 -16.37 48.56 47.22
N TYR A 64 -15.36 48.90 48.03
CA TYR A 64 -13.94 48.69 47.67
C TYR A 64 -13.59 47.20 47.52
N LEU A 65 -14.05 46.34 48.43
CA LEU A 65 -13.79 44.89 48.34
C LEU A 65 -14.45 44.25 47.11
N ARG A 66 -15.58 44.79 46.65
CA ARG A 66 -16.27 44.32 45.44
C ARG A 66 -15.44 44.60 44.20
N ASP A 67 -14.87 45.81 44.09
CA ASP A 67 -13.97 46.18 43.00
C ASP A 67 -12.72 45.28 42.95
N VAL A 68 -12.10 44.99 44.10
CA VAL A 68 -10.98 44.04 44.18
C VAL A 68 -11.39 42.62 43.79
N HIS A 69 -12.56 42.14 44.26
CA HIS A 69 -13.08 40.84 43.88
C HIS A 69 -13.32 40.73 42.37
N ASP A 70 -13.85 41.78 41.75
CA ASP A 70 -14.10 41.82 40.31
C ASP A 70 -12.79 41.84 39.51
N HIS A 71 -11.77 42.58 39.97
CA HIS A 71 -10.42 42.51 39.40
C HIS A 71 -9.81 41.10 39.49
N LEU A 72 -9.99 40.38 40.61
CA LEU A 72 -9.49 38.99 40.73
C LEU A 72 -10.22 38.03 39.79
N ASN A 73 -11.52 38.22 39.53
CA ASN A 73 -12.24 37.43 38.53
C ASN A 73 -11.71 37.72 37.13
N HIS A 74 -11.53 38.99 36.77
CA HIS A 74 -10.96 39.37 35.48
C HIS A 74 -9.56 38.76 35.26
N ILE A 75 -8.73 38.76 36.30
CA ILE A 75 -7.40 38.10 36.25
C ILE A 75 -7.54 36.58 36.03
N LEU A 76 -8.46 35.92 36.71
CA LEU A 76 -8.67 34.48 36.53
C LEU A 76 -9.15 34.14 35.11
N ASP A 77 -10.04 34.95 34.54
CA ASP A 77 -10.55 34.78 33.18
C ASP A 77 -9.43 34.96 32.13
N GLU A 78 -8.56 35.96 32.33
CA GLU A 78 -7.41 36.19 31.44
C GLU A 78 -6.34 35.08 31.57
N ILE A 79 -6.09 34.55 32.79
CA ILE A 79 -5.23 33.38 32.96
C ILE A 79 -5.80 32.17 32.22
N GLU A 80 -7.11 31.93 32.30
CA GLU A 80 -7.77 30.83 31.59
C GLU A 80 -7.63 31.01 30.07
N TRP A 81 -7.82 32.21 29.55
CA TRP A 81 -7.62 32.52 28.13
C TRP A 81 -6.18 32.20 27.69
N GLN A 82 -5.18 32.64 28.46
CA GLN A 82 -3.76 32.38 28.18
C GLN A 82 -3.45 30.88 28.25
N PHE A 83 -4.06 30.14 29.17
CA PHE A 83 -3.91 28.69 29.28
C PHE A 83 -4.47 27.96 28.06
N GLN A 84 -5.65 28.35 27.58
CA GLN A 84 -6.24 27.79 26.35
C GLN A 84 -5.37 28.09 25.12
N MET A 85 -4.80 29.29 25.04
CA MET A 85 -3.89 29.68 23.95
C MET A 85 -2.64 28.78 23.89
N CYS A 86 -1.97 28.59 25.03
CA CYS A 86 -0.83 27.68 25.14
C CYS A 86 -1.17 26.25 24.69
N LYS A 87 -2.36 25.76 25.05
CA LYS A 87 -2.82 24.43 24.68
C LYS A 87 -3.06 24.33 23.18
N SER A 88 -3.73 25.32 22.58
CA SER A 88 -3.99 25.37 21.13
C SER A 88 -2.68 25.35 20.33
N MET A 89 -1.72 26.20 20.70
CA MET A 89 -0.40 26.25 20.04
C MET A 89 0.38 24.93 20.18
N THR A 90 0.24 24.25 21.33
CA THR A 90 0.86 22.93 21.54
C THR A 90 0.27 21.87 20.60
N GLU A 91 -1.05 21.89 20.40
CA GLU A 91 -1.75 20.98 19.48
C GLU A 91 -1.35 21.25 18.03
N GLU A 92 -1.34 22.53 17.62
CA GLU A 92 -0.93 22.94 16.28
C GLU A 92 0.53 22.59 15.96
N TYR A 93 1.46 22.83 16.90
CA TYR A 93 2.84 22.39 16.73
C TYR A 93 2.96 20.87 16.54
N ARG A 94 2.21 20.09 17.32
CA ARG A 94 2.22 18.62 17.21
C ARG A 94 1.69 18.15 15.87
N ASP A 95 0.59 18.72 15.40
CA ASP A 95 -0.04 18.37 14.12
C ASP A 95 0.88 18.73 12.95
N ALA A 96 1.51 19.90 12.99
CA ALA A 96 2.46 20.31 11.97
C ALA A 96 3.72 19.45 11.99
N LYS A 97 4.25 19.08 13.16
CA LYS A 97 5.38 18.17 13.30
C LYS A 97 5.06 16.77 12.79
N ALA A 98 3.88 16.24 13.12
CA ALA A 98 3.41 14.94 12.63
C ALA A 98 3.27 14.94 11.11
N THR A 99 2.71 16.02 10.54
CA THR A 99 2.60 16.20 9.08
C THR A 99 3.97 16.21 8.41
N GLN A 100 4.95 16.93 8.98
CA GLN A 100 6.33 16.93 8.48
C GLN A 100 6.96 15.53 8.54
N THR A 101 6.84 14.83 9.66
CA THR A 101 7.36 13.46 9.81
C THR A 101 6.72 12.50 8.81
N ASN A 102 5.40 12.56 8.63
CA ASN A 102 4.69 11.77 7.63
C ASN A 102 5.21 12.04 6.22
N TYR A 103 5.44 13.32 5.88
CA TYR A 103 6.02 13.68 4.59
C TYR A 103 7.44 13.13 4.40
N VAL A 104 8.32 13.25 5.42
CA VAL A 104 9.69 12.70 5.37
C VAL A 104 9.69 11.18 5.19
N VAL A 105 8.88 10.46 5.96
CA VAL A 105 8.73 8.99 5.84
C VAL A 105 8.20 8.61 4.47
N TYR A 106 7.23 9.36 3.95
CA TYR A 106 6.67 9.15 2.63
C TYR A 106 7.71 9.35 1.51
N VAL A 107 8.51 10.42 1.57
CA VAL A 107 9.60 10.67 0.59
C VAL A 107 10.64 9.54 0.67
N LEU A 108 11.06 9.15 1.87
CA LEU A 108 11.99 8.03 2.06
C LEU A 108 11.42 6.74 1.48
N THR A 109 10.15 6.45 1.73
CA THR A 109 9.48 5.26 1.22
C THR A 109 9.45 5.24 -0.31
N ILE A 110 9.21 6.39 -0.97
CA ILE A 110 9.27 6.47 -2.44
C ILE A 110 10.68 6.15 -2.92
N VAL A 111 11.70 6.79 -2.36
CA VAL A 111 13.11 6.54 -2.72
C VAL A 111 13.42 5.06 -2.51
N THR A 112 13.16 4.50 -1.33
CA THR A 112 13.41 3.08 -1.04
C THR A 112 12.63 2.16 -1.99
N THR A 113 11.36 2.42 -2.26
CA THR A 113 10.55 1.54 -3.14
C THR A 113 11.07 1.56 -4.58
N VAL A 114 11.62 2.69 -5.04
CA VAL A 114 12.23 2.79 -6.39
C VAL A 114 13.61 2.15 -6.44
N PHE A 115 14.46 2.38 -5.43
CA PHE A 115 15.86 1.95 -5.44
C PHE A 115 16.09 0.53 -4.92
N LEU A 116 15.31 0.04 -3.96
CA LEU A 116 15.47 -1.29 -3.39
C LEU A 116 15.36 -2.41 -4.45
N PRO A 117 14.42 -2.37 -5.41
CA PRO A 117 14.41 -3.27 -6.56
C PRO A 117 15.71 -3.25 -7.37
N ALA A 118 16.24 -2.05 -7.65
CA ALA A 118 17.48 -1.89 -8.41
C ALA A 118 18.71 -2.35 -7.61
N GLN A 119 18.76 -2.06 -6.32
CA GLN A 119 19.81 -2.51 -5.41
C GLN A 119 19.83 -4.03 -5.30
N PHE A 120 18.65 -4.66 -5.21
CA PHE A 120 18.52 -6.11 -5.26
C PHE A 120 19.13 -6.67 -6.56
N LEU A 121 18.84 -6.06 -7.73
CA LEU A 121 19.47 -6.48 -8.99
C LEU A 121 20.99 -6.38 -8.94
N THR A 122 21.52 -5.26 -8.49
CA THR A 122 22.98 -5.10 -8.38
C THR A 122 23.60 -6.09 -7.41
N GLY A 123 22.88 -6.44 -6.33
CA GLY A 123 23.31 -7.47 -5.39
C GLY A 123 23.33 -8.85 -6.03
N VAL A 124 22.20 -9.30 -6.58
CA VAL A 124 22.09 -10.64 -7.19
C VAL A 124 23.02 -10.82 -8.38
N TYR A 125 23.11 -9.83 -9.28
CA TYR A 125 23.96 -9.90 -10.48
C TYR A 125 25.42 -9.52 -10.23
N GLY A 126 25.74 -8.86 -9.11
CA GLY A 126 27.12 -8.56 -8.70
C GLY A 126 27.78 -9.71 -7.94
N MET A 127 27.01 -10.71 -7.51
CA MET A 127 27.53 -11.89 -6.86
C MET A 127 27.99 -12.91 -7.92
N ASN A 128 29.25 -13.33 -7.83
CA ASN A 128 29.85 -14.37 -8.68
C ASN A 128 29.32 -15.76 -8.29
N PHE A 129 28.01 -15.96 -8.42
CA PHE A 129 27.41 -17.26 -8.22
C PHE A 129 27.53 -18.04 -9.53
N GLY A 130 28.35 -19.09 -9.53
CA GLY A 130 28.07 -20.22 -10.41
C GLY A 130 26.61 -20.65 -10.20
N ILE A 131 26.00 -21.22 -11.24
CA ILE A 131 24.59 -21.68 -11.29
C ILE A 131 24.34 -22.72 -10.18
N SER A 132 24.25 -22.27 -8.93
CA SER A 132 24.15 -23.09 -7.72
C SER A 132 22.74 -22.97 -7.19
N THR A 133 22.06 -24.10 -7.08
CA THR A 133 20.68 -24.20 -6.59
C THR A 133 20.54 -23.76 -5.14
N MET A 134 21.61 -23.84 -4.33
CA MET A 134 21.54 -23.55 -2.88
C MET A 134 21.16 -22.10 -2.57
N VAL A 135 21.69 -21.13 -3.31
CA VAL A 135 21.33 -19.71 -3.10
C VAL A 135 19.91 -19.43 -3.60
N GLY A 136 19.54 -20.05 -4.73
CA GLY A 136 18.17 -20.01 -5.24
C GLY A 136 17.16 -20.52 -4.21
N ASP A 137 17.48 -21.60 -3.49
CA ASP A 137 16.61 -22.18 -2.47
C ASP A 137 16.40 -21.21 -1.30
N TRP A 138 17.47 -20.60 -0.76
CA TRP A 138 17.35 -19.61 0.31
C TRP A 138 16.53 -18.38 -0.11
N VAL A 139 16.76 -17.88 -1.33
CA VAL A 139 15.97 -16.78 -1.89
C VAL A 139 14.51 -17.20 -2.01
N ALA A 140 14.22 -18.41 -2.50
CA ALA A 140 12.86 -18.90 -2.62
C ALA A 140 12.15 -19.08 -1.27
N TYR A 141 12.84 -19.59 -0.24
CA TYR A 141 12.27 -19.70 1.11
C TYR A 141 11.99 -18.33 1.72
N LEU A 142 12.92 -17.38 1.61
CA LEU A 142 12.67 -16.00 2.03
C LEU A 142 11.49 -15.40 1.26
N TRP A 143 11.42 -15.66 -0.05
CA TRP A 143 10.34 -15.21 -0.91
C TRP A 143 8.97 -15.77 -0.45
N LEU A 144 8.90 -17.03 -0.04
CA LEU A 144 7.70 -17.64 0.53
C LEU A 144 7.28 -17.00 1.86
N VAL A 145 8.24 -16.66 2.73
CA VAL A 145 7.96 -15.93 3.98
C VAL A 145 7.35 -14.55 3.67
N VAL A 146 7.92 -13.83 2.70
CA VAL A 146 7.38 -12.54 2.26
C VAL A 146 5.99 -12.71 1.62
N ALA A 147 5.73 -13.80 0.89
CA ALA A 147 4.41 -14.12 0.35
C ALA A 147 3.37 -14.28 1.46
N ALA A 148 3.71 -15.05 2.51
CA ALA A 148 2.83 -15.29 3.65
C ALA A 148 2.54 -13.99 4.42
N ALA A 149 3.56 -13.15 4.66
CA ALA A 149 3.39 -11.84 5.27
C ALA A 149 2.49 -10.93 4.41
N THR A 150 2.68 -10.95 3.09
CA THR A 150 1.86 -10.18 2.14
C THR A 150 0.41 -10.65 2.14
N PHE A 151 0.16 -11.96 2.15
CA PHE A 151 -1.19 -12.52 2.26
C PHE A 151 -1.90 -12.00 3.51
N CYS A 152 -1.25 -12.06 4.67
CA CYS A 152 -1.79 -11.54 5.92
C CYS A 152 -2.07 -10.04 5.83
N LEU A 153 -1.11 -9.24 5.33
CA LEU A 153 -1.26 -7.80 5.19
C LEU A 153 -2.43 -7.40 4.28
N LEU A 154 -2.62 -8.10 3.16
CA LEU A 154 -3.66 -7.77 2.18
C LEU A 154 -5.09 -8.07 2.66
N HIS A 155 -5.27 -8.80 3.78
CA HIS A 155 -6.58 -8.92 4.43
C HIS A 155 -6.98 -7.63 5.16
N PHE A 156 -6.01 -6.82 5.59
CA PHE A 156 -6.24 -5.58 6.31
C PHE A 156 -6.07 -4.35 5.42
N VAL A 157 -5.17 -4.40 4.44
CA VAL A 157 -4.82 -3.28 3.57
C VAL A 157 -5.10 -3.66 2.12
N THR A 158 -6.08 -3.01 1.50
CA THR A 158 -6.36 -3.22 0.08
C THR A 158 -5.40 -2.40 -0.78
N ALA A 159 -4.74 -3.05 -1.75
CA ALA A 159 -3.81 -2.39 -2.65
C ALA A 159 -4.49 -1.22 -3.41
N PRO A 160 -3.90 -0.01 -3.40
CA PRO A 160 -4.57 1.24 -3.75
C PRO A 160 -4.60 1.52 -5.26
N PHE A 161 -5.08 0.58 -6.06
CA PHE A 161 -5.18 0.75 -7.51
C PHE A 161 -6.45 0.18 -8.14
N GLY A 162 -6.74 0.61 -9.37
CA GLY A 162 -7.97 0.25 -10.07
C GLY A 162 -9.20 0.87 -9.39
N ARG A 163 -10.11 0.03 -8.87
CA ARG A 163 -11.32 0.54 -8.18
C ARG A 163 -11.04 1.12 -6.80
N HIS A 164 -9.93 0.74 -6.19
CA HIS A 164 -9.50 1.09 -4.83
C HIS A 164 -8.48 2.23 -4.77
N THR A 165 -8.32 3.00 -5.85
CA THR A 165 -7.40 4.16 -5.88
C THR A 165 -7.77 5.22 -4.84
N SER A 166 -6.77 5.73 -4.13
CA SER A 166 -6.86 6.86 -3.21
C SER A 166 -5.74 7.87 -3.50
N SER A 167 -6.01 9.16 -3.28
CA SER A 167 -5.02 10.24 -3.42
C SER A 167 -3.93 10.20 -2.34
N ALA A 168 -4.11 9.41 -1.28
CA ALA A 168 -3.18 9.30 -0.16
C ALA A 168 -1.86 8.57 -0.48
N TRP A 169 -1.74 7.96 -1.65
CA TRP A 169 -0.60 7.09 -2.01
C TRP A 169 0.45 7.75 -2.93
N GLY A 170 0.41 9.09 -3.01
CA GLY A 170 1.47 9.86 -3.63
C GLY A 170 1.32 10.12 -5.13
N PRO A 171 2.42 10.38 -5.88
CA PRO A 171 2.35 10.69 -7.29
C PRO A 171 1.76 9.52 -8.05
N THR A 172 1.05 9.84 -9.13
CA THR A 172 0.35 8.86 -9.94
C THR A 172 0.76 8.96 -11.41
N LEU A 173 0.69 7.84 -12.12
CA LEU A 173 0.98 7.75 -13.54
C LEU A 173 -0.20 7.16 -14.32
N ASN A 174 -0.14 7.30 -15.65
CA ASN A 174 -1.14 6.71 -16.54
C ASN A 174 -1.17 5.18 -16.38
N ASN A 175 -2.37 4.59 -16.32
CA ASN A 175 -2.52 3.16 -16.09
C ASN A 175 -1.88 2.29 -17.17
N ARG A 176 -1.95 2.67 -18.46
CA ARG A 176 -1.33 1.89 -19.54
C ARG A 176 0.18 1.86 -19.39
N LEU A 177 0.77 3.03 -19.11
CA LEU A 177 2.20 3.14 -18.86
C LEU A 177 2.60 2.37 -17.60
N GLY A 178 1.82 2.48 -16.52
CA GLY A 178 2.10 1.77 -15.26
C GLY A 178 2.11 0.25 -15.43
N TRP A 179 1.10 -0.30 -16.10
CA TRP A 179 1.06 -1.73 -16.41
C TRP A 179 2.20 -2.18 -17.32
N PHE A 180 2.52 -1.41 -18.37
CA PHE A 180 3.65 -1.74 -19.24
C PHE A 180 4.98 -1.75 -18.45
N VAL A 181 5.28 -0.65 -17.75
CA VAL A 181 6.55 -0.49 -17.03
C VAL A 181 6.71 -1.51 -15.90
N MET A 182 5.63 -1.85 -15.19
CA MET A 182 5.74 -2.79 -14.07
C MET A 182 5.93 -4.25 -14.49
N GLU A 183 5.45 -4.65 -15.67
CA GLU A 183 5.44 -6.04 -16.14
C GLU A 183 6.60 -6.37 -17.10
N VAL A 184 7.07 -5.38 -17.88
CA VAL A 184 8.19 -5.54 -18.83
C VAL A 184 9.46 -6.15 -18.23
N PRO A 185 9.88 -5.84 -16.98
CA PRO A 185 11.08 -6.44 -16.41
C PRO A 185 11.08 -7.98 -16.42
N SER A 186 9.92 -8.60 -16.17
CA SER A 186 9.79 -10.06 -16.19
C SER A 186 10.06 -10.63 -17.58
N LEU A 187 9.50 -10.00 -18.62
CA LEU A 187 9.70 -10.38 -20.02
C LEU A 187 11.17 -10.23 -20.43
N VAL A 188 11.80 -9.12 -20.07
CA VAL A 188 13.21 -8.84 -20.42
C VAL A 188 14.17 -9.82 -19.73
N ILE A 189 13.96 -10.11 -18.44
CA ILE A 189 14.79 -11.07 -17.70
C ILE A 189 14.69 -12.45 -18.34
N MET A 190 13.48 -12.92 -18.62
CA MET A 190 13.25 -14.24 -19.18
C MET A 190 13.82 -14.37 -20.61
N ALA A 191 13.66 -13.33 -21.45
CA ALA A 191 14.24 -13.27 -22.79
C ALA A 191 15.78 -13.23 -22.77
N ARG A 192 16.39 -12.48 -21.84
CA ARG A 192 17.85 -12.45 -21.66
C ARG A 192 18.37 -13.81 -21.20
N ALA A 193 17.71 -14.44 -20.23
CA ALA A 193 18.10 -15.76 -19.73
C ALA A 193 18.02 -16.82 -20.84
N TRP A 194 17.00 -16.76 -21.69
CA TRP A 194 16.89 -17.59 -22.90
C TRP A 194 18.05 -17.33 -23.87
N TRP A 195 18.31 -16.06 -24.21
CA TRP A 195 19.39 -15.68 -25.15
C TRP A 195 20.77 -16.16 -24.72
N LEU A 196 21.09 -16.04 -23.43
CA LEU A 196 22.38 -16.46 -22.87
C LEU A 196 22.57 -17.99 -22.83
N PHE A 197 21.50 -18.76 -23.05
CA PHE A 197 21.50 -20.20 -22.83
C PHE A 197 21.33 -21.05 -24.09
N VAL A 198 20.68 -20.50 -25.11
CA VAL A 198 20.31 -21.22 -26.36
C VAL A 198 21.45 -21.30 -27.36
N SER A 199 22.57 -20.61 -27.12
CA SER A 199 23.70 -20.61 -28.05
C SER A 199 24.36 -21.99 -28.23
N ASP A 200 24.19 -22.95 -27.30
CA ASP A 200 25.07 -24.14 -27.26
C ASP A 200 24.41 -25.51 -26.95
N ARG A 201 23.07 -25.64 -26.83
CA ARG A 201 22.43 -26.92 -26.39
C ARG A 201 21.18 -27.30 -27.17
N GLU A 202 21.27 -28.31 -28.05
CA GLU A 202 20.21 -28.71 -28.98
C GLU A 202 19.21 -29.79 -28.48
N SER A 203 19.28 -30.30 -27.24
CA SER A 203 18.52 -31.52 -26.88
C SER A 203 17.49 -31.46 -25.74
N ASN A 204 17.24 -30.30 -25.10
CA ASN A 204 16.33 -30.19 -23.94
C ASN A 204 15.04 -29.42 -24.25
N PHE A 205 13.92 -29.81 -23.61
CA PHE A 205 12.59 -29.17 -23.71
C PHE A 205 12.39 -27.98 -22.74
N VAL A 206 13.47 -27.48 -22.13
CA VAL A 206 13.42 -26.33 -21.20
C VAL A 206 12.86 -25.06 -21.87
N TRP A 207 12.95 -24.98 -23.20
CA TRP A 207 12.35 -23.91 -23.99
C TRP A 207 10.85 -23.76 -23.81
N LEU A 208 10.15 -24.85 -23.48
CA LEU A 208 8.69 -24.83 -23.35
C LEU A 208 8.25 -23.97 -22.14
N PRO A 209 8.75 -24.18 -20.91
CA PRO A 209 8.53 -23.25 -19.79
C PRO A 209 8.89 -21.78 -20.11
N PHE A 210 10.01 -21.52 -20.78
CA PHE A 210 10.40 -20.17 -21.22
C PHE A 210 9.36 -19.57 -22.18
N ALA A 211 8.87 -20.36 -23.14
CA ALA A 211 7.86 -19.95 -24.10
C ALA A 211 6.51 -19.66 -23.42
N LEU A 212 6.07 -20.50 -22.48
CA LEU A 212 4.84 -20.28 -21.71
C LEU A 212 4.91 -18.98 -20.90
N TRP A 213 6.02 -18.76 -20.18
CA TRP A 213 6.25 -17.53 -19.43
C TRP A 213 6.25 -16.30 -20.34
N THR A 214 6.97 -16.38 -21.46
CA THR A 214 7.06 -15.30 -22.45
C THR A 214 5.70 -15.01 -23.07
N ALA A 215 4.90 -16.02 -23.39
CA ALA A 215 3.56 -15.85 -23.94
C ALA A 215 2.62 -15.14 -22.94
N HIS A 216 2.64 -15.54 -21.66
CA HIS A 216 1.90 -14.86 -20.60
C HIS A 216 2.34 -13.40 -20.47
N TYR A 217 3.63 -13.14 -20.26
CA TYR A 217 4.13 -11.79 -20.00
C TYR A 217 4.12 -10.90 -21.25
N TRP A 218 4.15 -11.46 -22.46
CA TRP A 218 3.88 -10.70 -23.68
C TRP A 218 2.43 -10.20 -23.70
N ASN A 219 1.47 -11.07 -23.35
CA ASN A 219 0.10 -10.66 -23.21
C ASN A 219 -0.05 -9.59 -22.11
N ARG A 220 0.48 -9.86 -20.91
CA ARG A 220 0.29 -9.02 -19.73
C ARG A 220 1.01 -7.67 -19.81
N ALA A 221 2.24 -7.64 -20.31
CA ALA A 221 3.06 -6.43 -20.38
C ALA A 221 2.78 -5.59 -21.63
N VAL A 222 2.47 -6.20 -22.77
CA VAL A 222 2.35 -5.49 -24.06
C VAL A 222 0.91 -5.46 -24.55
N VAL A 223 0.28 -6.61 -24.75
CA VAL A 223 -1.06 -6.68 -25.40
C VAL A 223 -2.14 -6.08 -24.51
N PHE A 224 -2.18 -6.44 -23.23
CA PHE A 224 -3.19 -6.00 -22.28
C PHE A 224 -3.15 -4.48 -22.07
N PRO A 225 -2.00 -3.83 -21.77
CA PRO A 225 -1.96 -2.39 -21.52
C PRO A 225 -2.29 -1.55 -22.75
N LEU A 226 -2.01 -2.06 -23.96
CA LEU A 226 -2.41 -1.41 -25.22
C LEU A 226 -3.94 -1.46 -25.42
N ARG A 227 -4.63 -2.47 -24.86
CA ARG A 227 -6.06 -2.71 -25.07
C ARG A 227 -6.95 -2.10 -23.99
N ILE A 228 -6.47 -1.93 -22.75
CA ILE A 228 -7.27 -1.32 -21.69
C ILE A 228 -7.69 0.11 -22.05
N LYS A 229 -8.92 0.48 -21.72
CA LYS A 229 -9.45 1.82 -21.98
C LYS A 229 -8.90 2.83 -20.96
N SER A 230 -8.65 4.06 -21.40
CA SER A 230 -8.19 5.13 -20.52
C SER A 230 -9.24 5.41 -19.44
N THR A 231 -8.79 5.64 -18.22
CA THR A 231 -9.67 5.98 -17.09
C THR A 231 -9.14 7.22 -16.39
N PRO A 232 -10.02 8.04 -15.78
CA PRO A 232 -9.59 9.18 -14.97
C PRO A 232 -8.79 8.76 -13.73
N LYS A 233 -9.05 7.55 -13.20
CA LYS A 233 -8.25 6.96 -12.11
C LYS A 233 -6.84 6.64 -12.60
N ARG A 234 -5.82 7.09 -11.86
CA ARG A 234 -4.40 6.88 -12.14
C ARG A 234 -3.76 5.93 -11.13
N MET A 235 -2.67 5.28 -11.52
CA MET A 235 -1.97 4.28 -10.69
C MET A 235 -0.90 4.97 -9.84
N PRO A 236 -0.84 4.73 -8.52
CA PRO A 236 0.24 5.26 -7.68
C PRO A 236 1.61 4.70 -8.09
N VAL A 237 2.63 5.56 -8.12
CA VAL A 237 4.01 5.18 -8.50
C VAL A 237 4.57 4.11 -7.55
N VAL A 238 4.23 4.18 -6.26
CA VAL A 238 4.67 3.18 -5.26
C VAL A 238 4.18 1.77 -5.60
N VAL A 239 2.97 1.62 -6.17
CA VAL A 239 2.43 0.32 -6.60
C VAL A 239 3.22 -0.21 -7.80
N VAL A 240 3.54 0.66 -8.76
CA VAL A 240 4.37 0.31 -9.93
C VAL A 240 5.76 -0.13 -9.49
N ALA A 241 6.41 0.63 -8.60
CA ALA A 241 7.74 0.32 -8.10
C ALA A 241 7.77 -1.01 -7.31
N ALA A 242 6.76 -1.27 -6.48
CA ALA A 242 6.62 -2.55 -5.79
C ALA A 242 6.43 -3.73 -6.77
N ALA A 243 5.63 -3.56 -7.82
CA ALA A 243 5.43 -4.58 -8.85
C ALA A 243 6.69 -4.81 -9.71
N ILE A 244 7.47 -3.77 -10.03
CA ILE A 244 8.80 -3.91 -10.62
C ILE A 244 9.69 -4.76 -9.70
N GLY A 245 9.78 -4.41 -8.41
CA GLY A 245 10.54 -5.19 -7.43
C GLY A 245 10.13 -6.65 -7.39
N PHE A 246 8.83 -6.93 -7.35
CA PHE A 246 8.31 -8.30 -7.42
C PHE A 246 8.79 -9.02 -8.70
N ASN A 247 8.59 -8.42 -9.88
CA ASN A 247 8.95 -9.06 -11.14
C ASN A 247 10.47 -9.26 -11.28
N LEU A 248 11.28 -8.37 -10.73
CA LEU A 248 12.75 -8.51 -10.70
C LEU A 248 13.21 -9.71 -9.87
N VAL A 249 12.62 -9.94 -8.69
CA VAL A 249 12.92 -11.14 -7.89
C VAL A 249 12.34 -12.39 -8.56
N ASN A 250 11.04 -12.36 -8.89
CA ASN A 250 10.29 -13.53 -9.32
C ASN A 250 10.76 -14.09 -10.67
N ALA A 251 11.00 -13.21 -11.66
CA ALA A 251 11.46 -13.64 -12.98
C ALA A 251 12.92 -14.12 -12.93
N THR A 252 13.79 -13.45 -12.16
CA THR A 252 15.18 -13.89 -11.99
C THR A 252 15.24 -15.25 -11.32
N LEU A 253 14.48 -15.44 -10.24
CA LEU A 253 14.41 -16.72 -9.52
C LEU A 253 13.94 -17.84 -10.46
N ASN A 254 12.84 -17.65 -11.18
CA ASN A 254 12.34 -18.65 -12.12
C ASN A 254 13.32 -18.92 -13.26
N ALA A 255 13.92 -17.89 -13.85
CA ALA A 255 14.92 -18.05 -14.89
C ALA A 255 16.12 -18.87 -14.39
N THR A 256 16.68 -18.53 -13.22
CA THR A 256 17.81 -19.27 -12.63
C THR A 256 17.47 -20.74 -12.37
N TYR A 257 16.27 -21.06 -11.88
CA TYR A 257 15.85 -22.45 -11.69
C TYR A 257 15.66 -23.19 -13.01
N LEU A 258 15.02 -22.58 -14.01
CA LEU A 258 14.86 -23.21 -15.31
C LEU A 258 16.21 -23.54 -15.94
N LEU A 259 17.19 -22.64 -15.83
CA LEU A 259 18.54 -22.84 -16.32
C LEU A 259 19.34 -23.86 -15.49
N SER A 260 19.23 -23.85 -14.17
CA SER A 260 19.97 -24.79 -13.30
C SER A 260 19.42 -26.21 -13.35
N THR A 261 18.13 -26.36 -13.65
CA THR A 261 17.43 -27.66 -13.74
C THR A 261 17.18 -28.09 -15.17
N GLU A 262 17.84 -27.47 -16.16
CA GLU A 262 17.52 -27.65 -17.58
C GLU A 262 17.57 -29.13 -18.05
N ALA A 263 18.45 -29.95 -17.46
CA ALA A 263 18.61 -31.36 -17.75
C ALA A 263 17.39 -32.20 -17.34
N MET A 264 16.53 -31.68 -16.46
CA MET A 264 15.29 -32.35 -16.06
C MET A 264 14.23 -32.31 -17.16
N TYR A 265 14.27 -31.32 -18.06
CA TYR A 265 13.28 -31.13 -19.13
C TYR A 265 13.61 -32.00 -20.34
N SER A 266 13.63 -33.31 -20.13
CA SER A 266 13.85 -34.33 -21.16
C SER A 266 12.56 -34.72 -21.89
N SER A 267 12.66 -35.59 -22.90
CA SER A 267 11.49 -36.20 -23.55
C SER A 267 10.59 -36.93 -22.53
N ALA A 268 11.18 -37.63 -21.56
CA ALA A 268 10.43 -38.30 -20.50
C ALA A 268 9.64 -37.30 -19.63
N TRP A 269 10.19 -36.11 -19.36
CA TRP A 269 9.47 -35.05 -18.66
C TRP A 269 8.26 -34.56 -19.47
N LEU A 270 8.39 -34.38 -20.78
CA LEU A 270 7.31 -33.87 -21.64
C LEU A 270 6.09 -34.80 -21.65
N HIS A 271 6.32 -36.11 -21.65
CA HIS A 271 5.26 -37.13 -21.66
C HIS A 271 4.77 -37.53 -20.27
N HIS A 272 5.36 -37.00 -19.20
CA HIS A 272 4.97 -37.34 -17.84
C HIS A 272 3.57 -36.80 -17.51
N PRO A 273 2.66 -37.58 -16.87
CA PRO A 273 1.28 -37.16 -16.58
C PRO A 273 1.17 -35.83 -15.81
N ARG A 274 2.09 -35.62 -14.85
CA ARG A 274 2.23 -34.35 -14.11
C ARG A 274 2.41 -33.17 -15.07
N THR A 275 3.36 -33.28 -15.99
CA THR A 275 3.68 -32.21 -16.95
C THR A 275 2.49 -31.93 -17.85
N LEU A 276 1.87 -32.96 -18.42
CA LEU A 276 0.67 -32.81 -19.25
C LEU A 276 -0.48 -32.14 -18.50
N THR A 277 -0.69 -32.52 -17.24
CA THR A 277 -1.70 -31.89 -16.36
C THR A 277 -1.35 -30.42 -16.11
N GLY A 278 -0.09 -30.11 -15.80
CA GLY A 278 0.37 -28.75 -15.57
C GLY A 278 0.23 -27.87 -16.81
N LEU A 279 0.60 -28.37 -17.98
CA LEU A 279 0.44 -27.68 -19.28
C LEU A 279 -1.04 -27.43 -19.60
N ALA A 280 -1.90 -28.42 -19.39
CA ALA A 280 -3.33 -28.26 -19.59
C ALA A 280 -3.92 -27.19 -18.65
N LEU A 281 -3.58 -27.21 -17.36
CA LEU A 281 -3.99 -26.21 -16.39
C LEU A 281 -3.48 -24.81 -16.78
N PHE A 282 -2.22 -24.70 -17.22
CA PHE A 282 -1.65 -23.43 -17.69
C PHE A 282 -2.49 -22.83 -18.81
N LEU A 283 -2.75 -23.61 -19.87
CA LEU A 283 -3.51 -23.15 -21.04
C LEU A 283 -4.97 -22.84 -20.71
N ILE A 284 -5.62 -23.63 -19.85
CA ILE A 284 -6.98 -23.37 -19.38
C ILE A 284 -7.02 -22.07 -18.57
N GLY A 285 -6.10 -21.89 -17.63
CA GLY A 285 -5.99 -20.69 -16.80
C GLY A 285 -5.75 -19.43 -17.64
N MET A 286 -4.79 -19.47 -18.56
CA MET A 286 -4.48 -18.38 -19.48
C MET A 286 -5.69 -18.03 -20.36
N SER A 287 -6.39 -19.05 -20.87
CA SER A 287 -7.59 -18.84 -21.70
C SER A 287 -8.72 -18.17 -20.90
N ILE A 288 -8.94 -18.61 -19.65
CA ILE A 288 -9.91 -17.98 -18.74
C ILE A 288 -9.51 -16.53 -18.47
N ASN A 289 -8.25 -16.27 -18.12
CA ASN A 289 -7.73 -14.95 -17.80
C ASN A 289 -7.92 -13.97 -18.96
N VAL A 290 -7.43 -14.33 -20.16
CA VAL A 290 -7.53 -13.47 -21.35
C VAL A 290 -8.99 -13.25 -21.76
N THR A 291 -9.83 -14.30 -21.73
CA THR A 291 -11.25 -14.19 -22.11
C THR A 291 -12.03 -13.27 -21.17
N THR A 292 -11.78 -13.39 -19.87
CA THR A 292 -12.47 -12.58 -18.86
C THR A 292 -11.94 -11.15 -18.82
N ASP A 293 -10.65 -10.91 -19.02
CA ASP A 293 -10.10 -9.56 -19.20
C ASP A 293 -10.66 -8.89 -20.46
N ASN A 294 -10.81 -9.63 -21.57
CA ASN A 294 -11.47 -9.12 -22.78
C ASN A 294 -12.91 -8.67 -22.51
N HIS A 295 -13.65 -9.46 -21.74
CA HIS A 295 -15.01 -9.12 -21.32
C HIS A 295 -15.02 -7.85 -20.45
N LEU A 296 -14.12 -7.74 -19.48
CA LEU A 296 -14.02 -6.54 -18.63
C LEU A 296 -13.67 -5.28 -19.44
N ILE A 297 -12.83 -5.41 -20.47
CA ILE A 297 -12.50 -4.32 -21.38
C ILE A 297 -13.71 -3.92 -22.22
N SER A 298 -14.51 -4.88 -22.71
CA SER A 298 -15.68 -4.60 -23.55
C SER A 298 -16.78 -3.85 -22.78
N LEU A 299 -16.90 -4.03 -21.47
CA LEU A 299 -17.84 -3.25 -20.64
C LEU A 299 -17.60 -1.74 -20.66
N ARG A 300 -16.45 -1.28 -21.17
CA ARG A 300 -16.10 0.14 -21.30
C ARG A 300 -16.01 0.62 -22.75
N SER A 301 -16.52 -0.15 -23.71
CA SER A 301 -16.45 0.20 -25.14
C SER A 301 -17.22 1.47 -25.49
N ASN A 302 -18.30 1.77 -24.75
CA ASN A 302 -19.21 2.88 -25.05
C ASN A 302 -18.73 4.22 -24.48
N GLY A 303 -17.47 4.31 -24.03
CA GLY A 303 -16.91 5.52 -23.42
C GLY A 303 -17.33 5.76 -21.96
N SER A 304 -18.11 4.85 -21.36
CA SER A 304 -18.52 4.94 -19.97
C SER A 304 -17.33 4.82 -19.02
N THR A 305 -17.21 5.77 -18.10
CA THR A 305 -16.18 5.77 -17.04
C THR A 305 -16.60 5.01 -15.79
N GLY A 306 -17.89 4.66 -15.68
CA GLY A 306 -18.48 3.91 -14.56
C GLY A 306 -18.15 2.41 -14.55
N TYR A 307 -18.46 1.76 -13.43
CA TYR A 307 -18.36 0.30 -13.29
C TYR A 307 -19.70 -0.35 -13.62
N SER A 308 -19.65 -1.51 -14.26
CA SER A 308 -20.83 -2.34 -14.55
C SER A 308 -20.61 -3.75 -14.00
N ILE A 309 -21.71 -4.45 -13.70
CA ILE A 309 -21.65 -5.85 -13.26
C ILE A 309 -21.34 -6.73 -14.47
N PRO A 310 -20.20 -7.45 -14.51
CA PRO A 310 -19.92 -8.39 -15.59
C PRO A 310 -20.89 -9.58 -15.56
N ARG A 311 -21.37 -10.02 -16.72
CA ARG A 311 -22.36 -11.11 -16.88
C ARG A 311 -21.88 -12.11 -17.94
N GLY A 312 -22.30 -13.36 -17.83
CA GLY A 312 -21.90 -14.45 -18.73
C GLY A 312 -20.55 -15.09 -18.38
N PHE A 313 -20.30 -16.26 -18.97
CA PHE A 313 -19.13 -17.11 -18.68
C PHE A 313 -18.96 -17.35 -17.17
N LEU A 314 -17.71 -17.39 -16.67
CA LEU A 314 -17.40 -17.61 -15.26
C LEU A 314 -17.84 -16.48 -14.33
N PHE A 315 -18.19 -15.30 -14.86
CA PHE A 315 -18.69 -14.22 -14.02
C PHE A 315 -20.03 -14.55 -13.36
N GLU A 316 -20.80 -15.51 -13.87
CA GLU A 316 -22.04 -15.93 -13.19
C GLU A 316 -21.79 -16.69 -11.88
N TYR A 317 -20.61 -17.28 -11.72
CA TYR A 317 -20.25 -18.05 -10.54
C TYR A 317 -19.33 -17.28 -9.59
N VAL A 318 -18.39 -16.49 -10.14
CA VAL A 318 -17.36 -15.78 -9.36
C VAL A 318 -17.21 -14.33 -9.78
N THR A 319 -16.79 -13.50 -8.84
CA THR A 319 -16.61 -12.05 -9.06
C THR A 319 -15.37 -11.75 -9.88
N CYS A 320 -14.29 -12.47 -9.58
CA CYS A 320 -12.96 -12.22 -10.11
C CYS A 320 -12.51 -13.40 -10.98
N ALA A 321 -13.25 -13.67 -12.05
CA ALA A 321 -12.96 -14.79 -12.95
C ALA A 321 -11.58 -14.68 -13.62
N ASN A 322 -11.10 -13.47 -13.89
CA ASN A 322 -9.76 -13.23 -14.42
C ASN A 322 -8.66 -13.62 -13.44
N LEU A 323 -8.85 -13.29 -12.15
CA LEU A 323 -7.92 -13.67 -11.08
C LEU A 323 -7.92 -15.18 -10.86
N LEU A 324 -9.08 -15.84 -10.96
CA LEU A 324 -9.15 -17.31 -10.93
C LEU A 324 -8.34 -17.94 -12.07
N GLY A 325 -8.50 -17.43 -13.30
CA GLY A 325 -7.73 -17.90 -14.45
C GLY A 325 -6.23 -17.85 -14.21
N GLU A 326 -5.74 -16.73 -13.69
CA GLU A 326 -4.33 -16.52 -13.37
C GLU A 326 -3.83 -17.43 -12.24
N CYS A 327 -4.64 -17.66 -11.20
CA CYS A 327 -4.33 -18.65 -10.16
C CYS A 327 -4.21 -20.07 -10.73
N ILE A 328 -5.13 -20.49 -11.61
CA ILE A 328 -5.08 -21.79 -12.28
C ILE A 328 -3.84 -21.89 -13.19
N GLU A 329 -3.55 -20.82 -13.93
CA GLU A 329 -2.43 -20.74 -14.86
C GLU A 329 -1.10 -21.00 -14.16
N TRP A 330 -0.81 -20.26 -13.10
CA TRP A 330 0.44 -20.40 -12.35
C TRP A 330 0.51 -21.67 -11.50
N THR A 331 -0.64 -22.23 -11.11
CA THR A 331 -0.69 -23.58 -10.52
C THR A 331 -0.26 -24.63 -11.55
N GLY A 332 -0.75 -24.51 -12.80
CA GLY A 332 -0.31 -25.36 -13.90
C GLY A 332 1.19 -25.24 -14.19
N PHE A 333 1.71 -24.01 -14.20
CA PHE A 333 3.15 -23.76 -14.37
C PHE A 333 4.00 -24.44 -13.29
N ALA A 334 3.60 -24.32 -12.02
CA ALA A 334 4.32 -24.94 -10.90
C ALA A 334 4.32 -26.47 -10.98
N ILE A 335 3.18 -27.07 -11.36
CA ILE A 335 3.05 -28.52 -11.56
C ILE A 335 3.93 -28.99 -12.72
N ALA A 336 3.95 -28.26 -13.84
CA ALA A 336 4.74 -28.62 -15.02
C ALA A 336 6.24 -28.51 -14.77
N THR A 337 6.68 -27.39 -14.21
CA THR A 337 8.11 -27.12 -13.95
C THR A 337 8.67 -27.89 -12.76
N TRP A 338 7.81 -28.22 -11.79
CA TRP A 338 8.13 -29.03 -10.61
C TRP A 338 9.42 -28.62 -9.91
N ASN A 339 9.57 -27.31 -9.68
CA ASN A 339 10.69 -26.74 -8.97
C ASN A 339 10.22 -25.69 -7.94
N LEU A 340 11.12 -25.31 -7.03
CA LEU A 340 10.78 -24.43 -5.91
C LEU A 340 10.43 -23.00 -6.36
N ALA A 341 11.05 -22.49 -7.43
CA ALA A 341 10.71 -21.19 -7.99
C ALA A 341 9.28 -21.14 -8.54
N GLY A 342 8.89 -22.14 -9.33
CA GLY A 342 7.53 -22.28 -9.85
C GLY A 342 6.50 -22.40 -8.73
N LEU A 343 6.78 -23.21 -7.71
CA LEU A 343 5.93 -23.33 -6.52
C LEU A 343 5.80 -21.99 -5.78
N SER A 344 6.92 -21.29 -5.58
CA SER A 344 6.91 -19.99 -4.89
C SER A 344 6.08 -18.96 -5.63
N PHE A 345 6.15 -18.93 -6.96
CA PHE A 345 5.34 -18.01 -7.74
C PHE A 345 3.86 -18.36 -7.68
N MET A 346 3.50 -19.65 -7.76
CA MET A 346 2.13 -20.09 -7.53
C MET A 346 1.60 -19.58 -6.18
N ILE A 347 2.35 -19.81 -5.09
CA ILE A 347 1.96 -19.36 -3.75
C ILE A 347 1.79 -17.84 -3.70
N TRP A 348 2.71 -17.08 -4.30
CA TRP A 348 2.62 -15.62 -4.41
C TRP A 348 1.38 -15.15 -5.16
N THR A 349 1.06 -15.78 -6.28
CA THR A 349 -0.14 -15.48 -7.07
C THR A 349 -1.39 -15.68 -6.22
N TRP A 350 -1.53 -16.82 -5.54
CA TRP A 350 -2.66 -17.05 -4.64
C TRP A 350 -2.67 -16.06 -3.46
N ALA A 351 -1.50 -15.80 -2.86
CA ALA A 351 -1.34 -14.88 -1.74
C ALA A 351 -1.76 -13.43 -2.07
N ASN A 352 -1.52 -12.98 -3.30
CA ASN A 352 -1.88 -11.64 -3.73
C ASN A 352 -3.31 -11.54 -4.26
N LEU A 353 -3.74 -12.51 -5.07
CA LEU A 353 -4.98 -12.42 -5.82
C LEU A 353 -6.22 -12.83 -5.01
N VAL A 354 -6.10 -13.74 -4.04
CA VAL A 354 -7.23 -14.18 -3.22
C VAL A 354 -7.75 -13.06 -2.30
N PRO A 355 -6.91 -12.35 -1.52
CA PRO A 355 -7.38 -11.22 -0.72
C PRO A 355 -7.93 -10.10 -1.60
N ARG A 356 -7.29 -9.86 -2.76
CA ARG A 356 -7.77 -8.88 -3.74
C ARG A 356 -9.15 -9.22 -4.28
N ALA A 357 -9.42 -10.49 -4.57
CA ALA A 357 -10.74 -10.95 -4.99
C ALA A 357 -11.79 -10.74 -3.90
N ALA A 358 -11.42 -10.96 -2.63
CA ALA A 358 -12.30 -10.65 -1.50
C ALA A 358 -12.63 -9.15 -1.44
N SER A 359 -11.64 -8.25 -1.54
CA SER A 359 -11.88 -6.80 -1.59
C SER A 359 -12.71 -6.36 -2.80
N HIS A 360 -12.52 -6.98 -3.97
CA HIS A 360 -13.34 -6.71 -5.15
C HIS A 360 -14.78 -7.17 -4.99
N HIS A 361 -15.01 -8.35 -4.40
CA HIS A 361 -16.34 -8.85 -4.12
C HIS A 361 -17.07 -7.98 -3.10
N ALA A 362 -16.43 -7.63 -1.98
CA ALA A 362 -17.00 -6.74 -0.97
C ALA A 362 -17.38 -5.38 -1.56
N TRP A 363 -16.51 -4.81 -2.40
CA TRP A 363 -16.83 -3.57 -3.10
C TRP A 363 -18.03 -3.70 -4.04
N CYS A 364 -18.10 -4.80 -4.83
CA CYS A 364 -19.22 -5.01 -5.75
C CYS A 364 -20.57 -5.16 -5.01
N VAL A 365 -20.58 -5.86 -3.88
CA VAL A 365 -21.78 -6.04 -3.04
C VAL A 365 -22.28 -4.71 -2.49
N ASN A 366 -21.35 -3.83 -2.09
CA ASN A 366 -21.69 -2.52 -1.54
C ASN A 366 -22.09 -1.50 -2.62
N GLU A 367 -21.45 -1.55 -3.78
CA GLU A 367 -21.68 -0.58 -4.87
C GLU A 367 -22.98 -0.86 -5.63
N PHE A 368 -23.29 -2.13 -5.90
CA PHE A 368 -24.40 -2.51 -6.78
C PHE A 368 -25.58 -3.09 -6.00
N LYS A 369 -26.72 -2.40 -6.03
CA LYS A 369 -27.97 -2.88 -5.40
C LYS A 369 -28.44 -4.23 -5.95
N ASP A 370 -28.29 -4.44 -7.26
CA ASP A 370 -28.73 -5.67 -7.95
C ASP A 370 -27.61 -6.70 -8.13
N TYR A 371 -26.61 -6.70 -7.22
CA TYR A 371 -25.50 -7.65 -7.29
C TYR A 371 -25.94 -9.09 -7.04
N PRO A 372 -25.53 -10.08 -7.87
CA PRO A 372 -25.94 -11.47 -7.69
C PRO A 372 -25.43 -12.09 -6.39
N LYS A 373 -26.38 -12.46 -5.51
CA LYS A 373 -26.08 -13.02 -4.18
C LYS A 373 -25.38 -14.39 -4.20
N ASN A 374 -25.54 -15.14 -5.28
CA ASN A 374 -24.95 -16.48 -5.41
C ASN A 374 -23.49 -16.46 -5.89
N ARG A 375 -22.97 -15.30 -6.32
CA ARG A 375 -21.57 -15.19 -6.76
C ARG A 375 -20.62 -15.34 -5.58
N ARG A 376 -19.56 -16.08 -5.82
CA ARG A 376 -18.41 -16.22 -4.91
C ARG A 376 -17.30 -15.26 -5.30
N ARG A 377 -16.26 -15.15 -4.47
CA ARG A 377 -15.16 -14.19 -4.66
C ARG A 377 -14.30 -14.63 -5.85
N ILE A 378 -13.77 -15.85 -5.80
CA ILE A 378 -12.81 -16.38 -6.79
C ILE A 378 -12.95 -17.88 -7.06
N ILE A 379 -13.34 -18.73 -6.10
CA ILE A 379 -13.52 -20.18 -6.30
C ILE A 379 -15.01 -20.47 -6.47
N PRO A 380 -15.45 -21.01 -7.64
CA PRO A 380 -16.85 -21.30 -7.89
C PRO A 380 -17.44 -22.19 -6.80
N PHE A 381 -18.63 -21.82 -6.33
CA PHE A 381 -19.41 -22.54 -5.30
C PHE A 381 -18.77 -22.62 -3.89
N VAL A 382 -17.49 -22.26 -3.73
CA VAL A 382 -16.74 -22.39 -2.47
C VAL A 382 -16.45 -21.03 -1.84
N TYR A 383 -15.67 -20.17 -2.51
CA TYR A 383 -15.08 -18.97 -1.89
C TYR A 383 -15.15 -17.72 -2.74
#